data_AF-A0A645HZV8-F1
#
_entry.id   AF-A0A645HZV8-F1
#
_cell.length_a   1.000
_cell.length_b   1.000
_cell.length_c   1.000
_cell.angle_alpha   90.00
_cell.angle_beta   90.00
_cell.angle_gamma   90.00
#
_symmetry.space_group_name_H-M   'P 1'
#
loop_
_entity.id
_entity.type
_entity.pdbx_description
1 polymer ?
#
loop_
_entity_poly.entity_id
_entity_poly.type
_entity_poly.pdbx_seq_one_letter_code
_entity_poly.pdbx_strand_id
1 'polypeptide(L)'
;MAAATFHTTGNKDVADIHDAYKMLTPILGTTFASVFFAIALLASGQNSTLTGTLAGQIVMEGFLNIRLKPWIRRLITRLIAVIPALLVTMLYGEKGTTQLLVLSQVILSMQLGFAVVPLIMFTDSKAKMGEFANKLWLKIIVWIIAGIIILLNGFLLVEEIF
;
A
#
# COMPACT_ATOMS: atom_id res chain seq x y z
N MET A 1 -11.88 -13.87 1.81
CA MET A 1 -11.37 -15.20 1.41
C MET A 1 -10.59 -15.88 2.54
N ALA A 2 -9.61 -15.22 3.18
CA ALA A 2 -8.85 -15.80 4.30
C ALA A 2 -9.70 -16.23 5.51
N ALA A 3 -10.67 -15.40 5.93
CA ALA A 3 -11.55 -15.73 7.06
C ALA A 3 -12.43 -16.97 6.81
N ALA A 4 -12.86 -17.21 5.57
CA ALA A 4 -13.72 -18.35 5.22
C ALA A 4 -12.96 -19.68 5.09
N THR A 5 -11.63 -19.64 4.97
CA THR A 5 -10.79 -20.83 4.72
C THR A 5 -9.95 -21.25 5.93
N PHE A 6 -9.68 -20.35 6.88
CA PHE A 6 -8.82 -20.64 8.03
C PHE A 6 -9.50 -20.59 9.41
N HIS A 7 -10.68 -19.98 9.54
CA HIS A 7 -11.33 -19.85 10.86
C HIS A 7 -11.71 -21.20 11.48
N THR A 8 -11.90 -22.25 10.67
CA THR A 8 -12.31 -23.59 11.11
C THR A 8 -11.22 -24.67 11.05
N THR A 9 -10.04 -24.37 10.50
CA THR A 9 -9.07 -25.41 10.07
C THR A 9 -7.79 -25.48 10.93
N GLY A 10 -7.67 -24.65 11.98
CA GLY A 10 -6.59 -24.75 12.98
C GLY A 10 -5.17 -24.36 12.50
N ASN A 11 -4.98 -24.03 11.23
CA ASN A 11 -3.68 -23.65 10.67
C ASN A 11 -3.42 -22.14 10.87
N LYS A 12 -2.75 -21.79 11.97
CA LYS A 12 -2.34 -20.41 12.31
C LYS A 12 -1.00 -19.97 11.68
N ASP A 13 -0.28 -20.87 11.00
CA ASP A 13 1.09 -20.66 10.50
C ASP A 13 1.19 -20.32 9.00
N VAL A 14 0.08 -20.11 8.30
CA VAL A 14 0.09 -19.87 6.85
C VAL A 14 0.06 -18.37 6.55
N ALA A 15 1.14 -17.68 6.90
CA ALA A 15 1.32 -16.24 6.65
C ALA A 15 2.35 -15.95 5.54
N ASP A 16 2.74 -16.95 4.75
CA ASP A 16 3.77 -16.83 3.73
C ASP A 16 3.19 -16.93 2.30
N ILE A 17 3.73 -16.12 1.38
CA ILE A 17 3.29 -16.04 -0.03
C ILE A 17 3.37 -17.42 -0.70
N HIS A 18 4.33 -18.23 -0.26
CA HIS A 18 4.54 -19.59 -0.75
C HIS A 18 3.36 -20.54 -0.51
N ASP A 19 2.51 -20.26 0.47
CA ASP A 19 1.38 -21.13 0.79
C ASP A 19 0.04 -20.59 0.26
N ALA A 20 0.01 -19.37 -0.28
CA ALA A 20 -1.21 -18.77 -0.80
C ALA A 20 -1.82 -19.56 -1.99
N TYR A 21 -1.01 -20.26 -2.79
CA TYR A 21 -1.54 -21.13 -3.86
C TYR A 21 -2.29 -22.35 -3.31
N LYS A 22 -1.96 -22.81 -2.09
CA LYS A 22 -2.66 -23.92 -1.43
C LYS A 22 -4.12 -23.54 -1.11
N MET A 23 -4.44 -22.25 -1.02
CA MET A 23 -5.82 -21.75 -0.85
C MET A 23 -6.66 -21.90 -2.12
N LEU A 24 -6.03 -21.97 -3.29
CA LEU A 24 -6.70 -22.13 -4.59
C LEU A 24 -6.84 -23.61 -4.99
N THR A 25 -6.02 -24.49 -4.42
CA THR A 25 -6.02 -25.95 -4.66
C THR A 25 -7.39 -26.63 -4.47
N PRO A 26 -8.19 -26.32 -3.42
CA PRO A 26 -9.48 -26.99 -3.22
C PRO A 26 -10.54 -26.65 -4.28
N ILE A 27 -10.38 -25.52 -4.97
CA ILE A 27 -11.35 -25.00 -5.94
C ILE A 27 -10.91 -25.33 -7.38
N LEU A 28 -9.60 -25.32 -7.65
CA LEU A 28 -9.04 -25.39 -9.00
C LEU A 28 -8.19 -26.64 -9.27
N GLY A 29 -7.85 -27.42 -8.23
CA GLY A 29 -6.84 -28.48 -8.32
C GLY A 29 -5.41 -27.91 -8.28
N THR A 30 -4.44 -28.74 -7.86
CA THR A 30 -3.05 -28.32 -7.57
C THR A 30 -2.36 -27.64 -8.75
N THR A 31 -2.50 -28.18 -9.97
CA THR A 31 -1.82 -27.66 -11.17
C THR A 31 -2.36 -26.30 -11.62
N PHE A 32 -3.68 -26.13 -11.67
CA PHE A 32 -4.28 -24.86 -12.10
C PHE A 32 -4.12 -23.77 -11.04
N ALA A 33 -4.18 -24.11 -9.75
CA ALA A 33 -3.96 -23.18 -8.65
C ALA A 33 -2.60 -22.45 -8.76
N SER A 34 -1.52 -23.17 -9.03
CA SER A 34 -0.18 -22.58 -9.18
C SER A 34 -0.07 -21.64 -10.40
N VAL A 35 -0.66 -22.02 -11.53
CA VAL A 35 -0.63 -21.20 -12.76
C VAL A 35 -1.42 -19.90 -12.60
N PHE A 36 -2.67 -20.00 -12.10
CA PHE A 36 -3.48 -18.81 -11.86
C PHE A 36 -2.88 -17.90 -10.79
N PHE A 37 -2.28 -18.48 -9.75
CA PHE A 37 -1.56 -17.71 -8.74
C PHE A 37 -0.35 -16.97 -9.33
N ALA A 38 0.47 -17.63 -10.15
CA ALA A 38 1.61 -17.01 -10.82
C ALA A 38 1.18 -15.86 -11.75
N ILE A 39 0.11 -16.06 -12.53
CA ILE A 39 -0.46 -15.02 -13.40
C ILE A 39 -0.99 -13.85 -12.57
N ALA A 40 -1.74 -14.13 -11.49
CA ALA A 40 -2.26 -13.10 -10.60
C ALA A 40 -1.14 -12.28 -9.95
N LEU A 41 -0.06 -12.93 -9.52
CA LEU A 41 1.11 -12.27 -8.92
C LEU A 41 1.82 -11.37 -9.95
N LEU A 42 2.03 -11.86 -11.17
CA LEU A 42 2.60 -11.07 -12.26
C LEU A 42 1.72 -9.88 -12.63
N ALA A 43 0.41 -10.10 -12.79
CA ALA A 43 -0.55 -9.05 -13.11
C ALA A 43 -0.61 -7.96 -12.02
N SER A 44 -0.61 -8.37 -10.74
CA SER A 44 -0.55 -7.46 -9.59
C SER A 44 0.71 -6.58 -9.62
N GLY A 45 1.88 -7.19 -9.92
CA GLY A 45 3.15 -6.46 -10.03
C GLY A 45 3.18 -5.43 -11.16
N GLN A 46 2.59 -5.75 -12.32
CA GLN A 46 2.48 -4.81 -13.44
C GLN A 46 1.56 -3.62 -13.09
N ASN A 47 0.41 -3.89 -12.47
CA ASN A 47 -0.53 -2.84 -12.07
C ASN A 47 0.12 -1.87 -11.06
N SER A 48 0.77 -2.41 -10.02
CA SER A 48 1.48 -1.59 -9.02
C SER A 48 2.55 -0.69 -9.64
N THR A 49 3.31 -1.21 -10.62
CA THR A 49 4.34 -0.42 -11.31
C THR A 49 3.74 0.73 -12.11
N LEU A 50 2.68 0.48 -12.88
CA LEU A 50 2.03 1.51 -13.70
C LEU A 50 1.45 2.62 -12.82
N THR A 51 0.65 2.26 -11.82
CA THR A 51 0.06 3.22 -10.88
C THR A 51 1.14 3.99 -10.13
N GLY A 52 2.20 3.33 -9.66
CA GLY A 52 3.31 3.98 -8.97
C GLY A 52 4.05 5.00 -9.84
N THR A 53 4.28 4.69 -11.12
CA THR A 53 4.95 5.65 -12.02
C THR A 53 4.08 6.86 -12.37
N LEU A 54 2.76 6.69 -12.51
CA LEU A 54 1.84 7.80 -12.79
C LEU A 54 1.63 8.67 -11.55
N ALA A 55 1.40 8.07 -10.38
CA ALA A 55 1.28 8.79 -9.13
C ALA A 55 2.58 9.57 -8.81
N GLY A 56 3.73 8.94 -8.99
CA GLY A 56 5.03 9.60 -8.81
C GLY A 56 5.22 10.78 -9.76
N GLN A 57 4.68 10.73 -10.99
CA GLN A 57 4.72 11.86 -11.91
C GLN A 57 3.89 13.04 -11.41
N ILE A 58 2.64 12.77 -11.01
CA ILE A 58 1.71 13.80 -10.54
C ILE A 58 2.29 14.51 -9.31
N VAL A 59 2.88 13.74 -8.39
CA VAL A 59 3.50 14.32 -7.20
C VAL A 59 4.77 15.12 -7.56
N MET A 60 5.66 14.58 -8.39
CA MET A 60 6.89 15.28 -8.78
C MET A 60 6.62 16.57 -9.57
N GLU A 61 5.70 16.55 -10.52
CA GLU A 61 5.37 17.72 -11.33
C GLU A 61 4.52 18.72 -10.53
N GLY A 62 3.59 18.22 -9.71
CA GLY A 62 2.68 19.06 -8.93
C GLY A 62 3.34 19.74 -7.72
N PHE A 63 4.11 18.99 -6.93
CA PHE A 63 4.70 19.50 -5.68
C PHE A 63 6.15 19.98 -5.85
N LEU A 64 6.95 19.33 -6.69
CA LEU A 64 8.38 19.65 -6.86
C LEU A 64 8.68 20.40 -8.16
N ASN A 65 7.71 20.47 -9.10
CA ASN A 65 7.87 21.04 -10.44
C ASN A 65 9.05 20.44 -11.22
N ILE A 66 9.34 19.16 -11.00
CA ILE A 66 10.43 18.42 -11.64
C ILE A 66 9.87 17.52 -12.75
N ARG A 67 10.38 17.67 -13.97
CA ARG A 67 10.02 16.83 -15.13
C ARG A 67 11.17 15.90 -15.50
N LEU A 68 11.03 14.62 -15.17
CA LEU A 68 12.01 13.57 -15.49
C LEU A 68 11.45 12.62 -16.57
N LYS A 69 12.35 12.06 -17.39
CA LYS A 69 11.97 10.99 -18.33
C LYS A 69 11.47 9.76 -17.55
N PRO A 70 10.43 9.04 -18.01
CA PRO A 70 9.83 7.92 -17.26
C PRO A 70 10.81 6.82 -16.86
N TRP A 71 11.79 6.51 -17.70
CA TRP A 71 12.80 5.48 -17.41
C TRP A 71 13.76 5.91 -16.28
N ILE A 72 14.14 7.20 -16.24
CA ILE A 72 14.99 7.77 -15.19
C ILE A 72 14.24 7.73 -13.86
N ARG A 73 12.97 8.16 -13.87
CA ARG A 73 12.12 8.11 -12.68
C ARG A 73 12.00 6.69 -12.14
N ARG A 74 11.74 5.70 -13.00
CA ARG A 74 11.63 4.28 -12.62
C ARG A 74 12.94 3.73 -12.08
N LEU A 75 14.09 4.15 -12.64
CA LEU A 75 15.40 3.73 -12.17
C LEU A 75 15.69 4.29 -10.77
N ILE A 76 15.50 5.61 -10.58
CA ILE A 76 15.75 6.28 -9.30
C ILE A 76 14.88 5.68 -8.19
N THR A 77 13.57 5.55 -8.39
CA THR A 77 12.67 5.01 -7.34
C THR A 77 12.98 3.56 -7.02
N ARG A 78 13.36 2.75 -8.02
CA ARG A 78 13.77 1.37 -7.80
C ARG A 78 15.11 1.27 -7.06
N LEU A 79 16.08 2.11 -7.38
CA LEU A 79 17.36 2.15 -6.68
C LEU A 79 17.20 2.57 -5.22
N ILE A 80 16.39 3.60 -4.96
CA ILE A 80 16.08 4.06 -3.59
C ILE A 80 15.39 2.96 -2.77
N ALA A 81 14.57 2.11 -3.39
CA ALA A 81 13.94 0.99 -2.69
C ALA A 81 14.89 -0.20 -2.47
N VAL A 82 15.70 -0.54 -3.49
CA VAL A 82 16.54 -1.75 -3.47
C VAL A 82 17.82 -1.56 -2.65
N ILE A 83 18.45 -0.39 -2.68
CA ILE A 83 19.72 -0.16 -1.96
C ILE A 83 19.58 -0.35 -0.45
N PRO A 84 18.58 0.24 0.25
CA PRO A 84 18.40 0.02 1.68
C PRO A 84 18.07 -1.44 2.00
N ALA A 85 17.24 -2.08 1.17
CA ALA A 85 16.91 -3.49 1.33
C ALA A 85 18.15 -4.39 1.24
N LEU A 86 19.02 -4.16 0.25
CA LEU A 86 20.26 -4.92 0.08
C LEU A 86 21.23 -4.69 1.24
N LEU A 87 21.41 -3.44 1.68
CA LEU A 87 22.28 -3.11 2.81
C LEU A 87 21.81 -3.77 4.11
N VAL A 88 20.52 -3.67 4.42
CA VAL A 88 19.95 -4.31 5.61
C VAL A 88 20.04 -5.83 5.53
N THR A 89 19.78 -6.41 4.36
CA THR A 89 19.91 -7.87 4.16
C THR A 89 21.35 -8.34 4.37
N MET A 90 22.34 -7.60 3.84
CA MET A 90 23.76 -7.97 3.99
C MET A 90 24.26 -7.84 5.44
N LEU A 91 23.78 -6.84 6.19
CA LEU A 91 24.25 -6.56 7.55
C LEU A 91 23.49 -7.34 8.63
N TYR A 92 22.17 -7.53 8.45
CA TYR A 92 21.26 -8.03 9.49
C TYR A 92 20.48 -9.30 9.10
N GLY A 93 20.67 -9.82 7.88
CA GLY A 93 20.00 -11.03 7.40
C GLY A 93 18.47 -10.90 7.34
N GLU A 94 17.75 -12.03 7.40
CA GLU A 94 16.28 -12.08 7.27
C GLU A 94 15.55 -11.22 8.29
N LYS A 95 16.02 -11.18 9.55
CA LYS A 95 15.39 -10.39 10.61
C LYS A 95 15.40 -8.88 10.30
N GLY A 96 16.47 -8.39 9.68
CA GLY A 96 16.56 -6.99 9.25
C GLY A 96 15.58 -6.67 8.12
N THR A 97 15.41 -7.60 7.17
CA THR A 97 14.46 -7.42 6.06
C THR A 97 13.02 -7.34 6.56
N THR A 98 12.62 -8.18 7.52
CA THR A 98 11.30 -8.09 8.16
C THR A 98 11.09 -6.74 8.85
N GLN A 99 12.08 -6.26 9.60
CA GLN A 99 11.99 -4.94 10.24
C GLN A 99 11.90 -3.80 9.21
N LEU A 100 12.63 -3.90 8.09
CA LEU A 100 12.54 -2.92 7.02
C LEU A 100 11.17 -2.93 6.33
N LEU A 101 10.56 -4.10 6.19
CA LEU A 101 9.20 -4.24 5.68
C LEU A 101 8.19 -3.59 6.63
N VAL A 102 8.28 -3.85 7.94
CA VAL A 102 7.44 -3.22 8.97
C VAL A 102 7.61 -1.70 8.94
N LEU A 103 8.85 -1.21 8.94
CA LEU A 103 9.16 0.22 8.85
C LEU A 103 8.57 0.87 7.59
N SER A 104 8.59 0.15 6.46
CA SER A 104 7.97 0.64 5.22
C SER A 104 6.45 0.79 5.38
N GLN A 105 5.79 -0.14 6.09
CA GLN A 105 4.36 -0.01 6.38
C GLN A 105 4.06 1.16 7.31
N VAL A 106 4.88 1.36 8.34
CA VAL A 106 4.75 2.51 9.26
C VAL A 106 4.83 3.83 8.47
N ILE A 107 5.81 3.96 7.57
CA ILE A 107 5.94 5.14 6.71
C ILE A 107 4.71 5.35 5.83
N LEU A 108 4.16 4.28 5.24
CA LEU A 108 2.94 4.36 4.41
C LEU A 108 1.70 4.79 5.23
N SER A 109 1.55 4.26 6.44
CA SER A 109 0.48 4.64 7.37
C SER A 109 0.54 6.12 7.75
N MET A 110 1.74 6.65 7.99
CA MET A 110 1.92 8.09 8.22
C MET A 110 1.52 8.93 7.00
N GLN A 111 1.94 8.51 5.80
CA GLN A 111 1.64 9.25 4.56
C GLN A 111 0.14 9.39 4.30
N LEU A 112 -0.66 8.39 4.68
CA LEU A 112 -2.09 8.40 4.43
C LEU A 112 -2.80 9.58 5.11
N GLY A 113 -2.48 9.85 6.37
CA GLY A 113 -3.06 11.01 7.08
C GLY A 113 -2.74 12.34 6.37
N PHE A 114 -1.49 12.50 5.93
CA PHE A 114 -1.04 13.68 5.18
C PHE A 114 -1.67 13.79 3.80
N ALA A 115 -2.11 12.69 3.17
CA ALA A 115 -2.80 12.73 1.88
C ALA A 115 -4.31 13.00 2.04
N VAL A 116 -4.95 12.38 3.02
CA VAL A 116 -6.40 12.44 3.22
C VAL A 116 -6.84 13.82 3.71
N VAL A 117 -6.14 14.42 4.67
CA VAL A 117 -6.58 15.71 5.25
C VAL A 117 -6.62 16.84 4.18
N PRO A 118 -5.56 17.09 3.38
CA PRO A 118 -5.61 18.11 2.33
C PRO A 118 -6.65 17.81 1.25
N LEU A 119 -6.86 16.53 0.90
CA LEU A 119 -7.88 16.13 -0.06
C LEU A 119 -9.28 16.55 0.41
N ILE A 120 -9.57 16.35 1.70
CA ILE A 120 -10.85 16.76 2.30
C ILE A 120 -10.96 18.28 2.32
N MET A 121 -9.90 18.98 2.73
CA MET A 121 -9.89 20.45 2.72
C MET A 121 -10.10 21.03 1.31
N PHE A 122 -9.56 20.38 0.27
CA PHE A 122 -9.76 20.82 -1.11
C PHE A 122 -11.17 20.51 -1.63
N THR A 123 -11.73 19.35 -1.30
CA THR A 123 -13.08 18.96 -1.72
C THR A 123 -14.19 19.70 -0.95
N ASP A 124 -13.90 20.14 0.28
CA ASP A 124 -14.79 20.99 1.08
C ASP A 124 -14.75 22.47 0.67
N SER A 125 -13.71 22.91 -0.04
CA SER A 125 -13.53 24.32 -0.39
C SER A 125 -14.45 24.72 -1.55
N LYS A 126 -15.47 25.53 -1.27
CA LYS A 126 -16.30 26.17 -2.31
C LYS A 126 -15.49 27.02 -3.29
N ALA A 127 -14.37 27.59 -2.84
CA ALA A 127 -13.49 28.35 -3.72
C ALA A 127 -12.78 27.47 -4.78
N LYS A 128 -12.53 26.19 -4.47
CA LYS A 128 -11.88 25.24 -5.39
C LYS A 128 -12.87 24.39 -6.19
N MET A 129 -13.97 23.96 -5.56
CA MET A 129 -14.94 23.01 -6.14
C MET A 129 -16.22 23.67 -6.67
N GLY A 130 -16.48 24.94 -6.34
CA GLY A 130 -17.69 25.65 -6.76
C GLY A 130 -18.97 24.94 -6.30
N GLU A 131 -19.85 24.65 -7.25
CA GLU A 131 -21.12 23.93 -7.03
C GLU A 131 -20.93 22.45 -6.66
N PHE A 132 -19.76 21.87 -6.95
CA PHE A 132 -19.41 20.49 -6.61
C PHE A 132 -18.77 20.34 -5.23
N ALA A 133 -18.74 21.40 -4.42
CA ALA A 133 -18.25 21.33 -3.05
C ALA A 133 -19.12 20.40 -2.20
N ASN A 134 -18.48 19.70 -1.25
CA ASN A 134 -19.17 18.74 -0.40
C ASN A 134 -20.36 19.38 0.35
N LYS A 135 -21.51 18.71 0.30
CA LYS A 135 -22.67 19.04 1.15
C LYS A 135 -22.33 18.73 2.61
N LEU A 136 -22.98 19.43 3.55
CA LEU A 136 -22.68 19.32 4.98
C LEU A 136 -22.71 17.87 5.51
N TRP A 137 -23.66 17.06 5.06
CA TRP A 137 -23.74 15.65 5.44
C TRP A 137 -22.53 14.84 4.96
N LEU A 138 -22.11 15.04 3.69
CA LEU A 138 -20.94 14.38 3.14
C LEU A 138 -19.66 14.83 3.85
N LYS A 139 -19.56 16.13 4.16
CA LYS A 139 -18.45 16.69 4.94
C LYS A 139 -18.32 16.00 6.31
N ILE A 140 -19.43 15.86 7.05
CA ILE A 140 -19.44 15.18 8.35
C ILE A 140 -18.97 13.72 8.20
N ILE A 141 -19.52 12.98 7.24
CA ILE A 141 -19.15 11.58 6.99
C ILE A 141 -17.65 11.46 6.67
N VAL A 142 -17.15 12.28 5.75
CA VAL A 142 -15.76 12.22 5.27
C VAL A 142 -14.78 12.58 6.39
N TRP A 143 -15.09 13.56 7.23
CA TRP A 143 -14.27 13.89 8.40
C TRP A 143 -14.31 12.81 9.49
N ILE A 144 -15.46 12.15 9.71
CA ILE A 144 -15.55 11.01 10.63
C ILE A 144 -14.68 9.85 10.12
N ILE A 145 -14.79 9.49 8.84
CA ILE A 145 -13.99 8.43 8.23
C ILE A 145 -12.51 8.77 8.32
N ALA A 146 -12.12 10.00 7.99
CA ALA A 146 -10.73 10.43 8.11
C ALA A 146 -10.22 10.36 9.55
N GLY A 147 -11.03 10.78 10.52
CA GLY A 147 -10.72 10.65 11.95
C GLY A 147 -10.48 9.21 12.36
N ILE A 148 -11.35 8.28 11.96
CA ILE A 148 -11.20 6.84 12.22
C ILE A 148 -9.90 6.33 11.60
N ILE A 149 -9.64 6.64 10.33
CA ILE A 149 -8.45 6.17 9.64
C ILE A 149 -7.17 6.69 10.30
N ILE A 150 -7.12 7.97 10.64
CA ILE A 150 -5.95 8.58 11.29
C ILE A 150 -5.73 7.99 12.68
N LEU A 151 -6.81 7.79 13.46
CA LEU A 151 -6.74 7.20 14.78
C LEU A 151 -6.25 5.75 14.72
N LEU A 152 -6.80 4.94 13.82
CA LEU A 152 -6.38 3.55 13.63
C LEU A 152 -4.93 3.45 13.13
N ASN A 153 -4.52 4.28 12.16
CA ASN A 153 -3.12 4.31 11.71
C ASN A 153 -2.19 4.79 12.84
N GLY A 154 -2.64 5.74 13.68
CA GLY A 154 -1.88 6.20 14.84
C GLY A 154 -1.72 5.12 15.90
N PHE A 155 -2.78 4.36 16.19
CA PHE A 155 -2.74 3.24 17.12
C PHE A 155 -1.79 2.14 16.62
N LEU A 156 -1.92 1.73 15.36
CA LEU A 156 -1.06 0.73 14.73
C LEU A 156 0.40 1.19 14.70
N LEU A 157 0.64 2.48 14.46
CA LEU A 157 1.98 3.05 14.51
C LEU A 157 2.60 3.01 15.92
N VAL A 158 1.81 3.23 16.98
CA VAL A 158 2.30 3.07 18.35
C VAL A 158 2.64 1.61 18.64
N GLU A 159 1.78 0.67 18.23
CA GLU A 159 2.01 -0.78 18.44
C GLU A 159 3.19 -1.34 17.63
N GLU A 160 3.46 -0.82 16.42
CA GLU A 160 4.59 -1.27 15.61
C GLU A 160 5.92 -0.61 16.00
N ILE A 161 5.90 0.55 16.68
CA ILE A 161 7.11 1.25 17.13
C ILE A 161 7.48 0.88 18.58
N PHE A 162 6.50 0.59 19.45
CA PHE A 162 6.68 0.32 20.88
C PHE A 162 6.31 -1.12 21.25
#